data_AF-A0A2V3DQ69-F1
#
_entry.id   AF-A0A2V3DQ69-F1
#
_cell.length_a   1.000
_cell.length_b   1.000
_cell.length_c   1.000
_cell.angle_alpha   90.00
_cell.angle_beta   90.00
_cell.angle_gamma   90.00
#
_symmetry.space_group_name_H-M   'P 1'
#
loop_
_entity.id
_entity.type
_entity.pdbx_description
1 polymer ?
#
loop_
_entity_poly.entity_id
_entity_poly.type
_entity_poly.pdbx_seq_one_letter_code
_entity_poly.pdbx_strand_id
1 'polypeptide(L)'
;MALTTLYEATIRNLRSTHQRKLVRITRSFESQLAAAHEQLNERAQAASRAQSKADDLQRSMQHLQRENEQRRLSQVQAVKDMRLLAAKVLTLHSNANMRLDPSTAAIFARRGWNTEMGKS
;
A
#
# COMPACT_ATOMS: atom_id res chain seq x y z
N MET A 1 37.94 75.65 25.14
CA MET A 1 38.46 74.46 24.44
C MET A 1 38.14 73.14 25.16
N ALA A 2 38.30 73.03 26.49
CA ALA A 2 38.07 71.77 27.21
C ALA A 2 36.59 71.27 27.21
N LEU A 3 35.61 72.18 27.19
CA LEU A 3 34.19 71.80 27.22
C LEU A 3 33.73 71.18 25.89
N THR A 4 34.17 71.73 24.76
CA THR A 4 33.82 71.26 23.42
C THR A 4 34.41 69.88 23.13
N THR A 5 35.64 69.61 23.57
CA THR A 5 36.26 68.29 23.47
C THR A 5 35.52 67.22 24.29
N LEU A 6 34.98 67.61 25.45
CA LEU A 6 34.20 66.72 26.31
C LEU A 6 32.82 66.41 25.70
N TYR A 7 32.18 67.40 25.07
CA TYR A 7 30.96 67.21 24.28
C TYR A 7 31.18 66.30 23.06
N GLU A 8 32.26 66.50 22.30
CA GLU A 8 32.55 65.62 21.16
C GLU A 8 32.84 64.17 21.59
N ALA A 9 33.58 63.99 22.69
CA ALA A 9 33.88 62.66 23.22
C ALA A 9 32.60 61.93 23.68
N THR A 10 31.69 62.63 24.35
CA THR A 10 30.41 62.06 24.79
C THR A 10 29.50 61.69 23.61
N ILE A 11 29.43 62.53 22.57
CA ILE A 11 28.67 62.22 21.35
C ILE A 11 29.25 60.99 20.62
N ARG A 12 30.58 60.89 20.49
CA ARG A 12 31.24 59.71 19.90
C ARG A 12 30.96 58.44 20.70
N ASN A 13 31.04 58.53 22.03
CA ASN A 13 30.73 57.41 22.91
C ASN A 13 29.27 56.97 22.77
N LEU A 14 28.32 57.91 22.75
CA LEU A 14 26.90 57.61 22.57
C LEU A 14 26.67 56.87 21.24
N ARG A 15 27.22 57.38 20.13
CA ARG A 15 27.12 56.74 18.80
C ARG A 15 27.69 55.33 18.81
N SER A 16 28.90 55.15 19.36
CA SER A 16 29.53 53.83 19.42
C SER A 16 28.71 52.82 20.25
N THR A 17 28.04 53.30 21.30
CA THR A 17 27.26 52.45 22.20
C THR A 17 25.95 52.04 21.55
N HIS A 18 25.26 52.98 20.90
CA HIS A 18 24.06 52.69 20.12
C HIS A 18 24.33 51.75 18.94
N GLN A 19 25.43 51.97 18.21
CA GLN A 19 25.81 51.11 17.09
C GLN A 19 26.12 49.68 17.57
N ARG A 20 26.85 49.52 18.68
CA ARG A 20 27.08 48.20 19.29
C ARG A 20 25.79 47.52 19.74
N LYS A 21 24.84 48.27 20.33
CA LYS A 21 23.52 47.74 20.71
C LYS A 21 22.74 47.26 19.48
N LEU A 22 22.69 48.07 18.42
CA LEU A 22 22.00 47.72 17.18
C LEU A 22 22.60 46.45 16.56
N VAL A 23 23.92 46.39 16.41
CA VAL A 23 24.61 45.20 15.87
C VAL A 23 24.32 43.94 16.68
N ARG A 24 24.29 44.05 18.02
CA ARG A 24 23.96 42.90 18.88
C ARG A 24 22.52 42.42 18.66
N ILE A 25 21.59 43.35 18.50
CA ILE A 25 20.17 43.05 18.27
C ILE A 25 19.99 42.41 16.88
N THR A 26 20.54 42.99 15.81
CA THR A 26 20.44 42.40 14.46
C THR A 26 21.04 41.01 14.41
N ARG A 27 22.23 40.80 14.99
CA ARG A 27 22.84 39.47 15.02
C ARG A 27 22.00 38.44 15.79
N SER A 28 21.33 38.86 16.87
CA SER A 28 20.38 38.00 17.59
C SER A 28 19.20 37.61 16.70
N PHE A 29 18.59 38.56 16.00
CA PHE A 29 17.49 38.29 15.09
C PHE A 29 17.90 37.42 13.91
N GLU A 30 19.06 37.67 13.30
CA GLU A 30 19.61 36.84 12.22
C GLU A 30 19.80 35.40 12.68
N SER A 31 20.34 35.18 13.88
CA SER A 31 20.51 33.82 14.42
C SER A 31 19.18 33.12 14.67
N GLN A 32 18.17 33.84 15.18
CA GLN A 32 16.84 33.29 15.42
C GLN A 32 16.12 32.99 14.11
N LEU A 33 16.26 33.86 13.10
CA LEU A 33 15.69 33.68 11.78
C LEU A 33 16.33 32.48 11.07
N ALA A 34 17.65 32.32 11.15
CA ALA A 34 18.35 31.16 10.61
C ALA A 34 17.85 29.85 11.25
N ALA A 35 17.74 29.81 12.59
CA ALA A 35 17.22 28.64 13.30
C ALA A 35 15.76 28.33 12.94
N ALA A 36 14.91 29.36 12.80
CA ALA A 36 13.52 29.19 12.39
C ALA A 36 13.42 28.64 10.95
N HIS A 37 14.26 29.11 10.03
CA HIS A 37 14.31 28.59 8.66
C HIS A 37 14.77 27.13 8.62
N GLU A 38 15.77 26.76 9.41
CA GLU A 38 16.26 25.39 9.50
C GLU A 38 15.15 24.45 10.02
N GLN A 39 14.47 24.81 11.11
CA GLN A 39 13.34 24.04 11.63
C GLN A 39 12.18 23.93 10.62
N LEU A 40 11.89 25.00 9.88
CA LEU A 40 10.86 24.97 8.85
C LEU A 40 11.24 24.03 7.71
N ASN A 41 12.50 24.06 7.27
CA ASN A 41 13.02 23.19 6.23
C ASN A 41 12.99 21.72 6.66
N GLU A 42 13.42 21.41 7.89
CA GLU A 42 13.33 20.06 8.46
C GLU A 42 11.89 19.54 8.48
N ARG A 43 10.94 20.36 8.93
CA ARG A 43 9.51 20.00 8.93
C ARG A 43 8.97 19.80 7.52
N ALA A 44 9.34 20.66 6.57
CA ALA A 44 8.93 20.52 5.18
C ALA A 44 9.48 19.24 4.55
N GLN A 45 10.74 18.89 4.82
CA GLN A 45 11.34 17.63 4.38
C GLN A 45 10.67 16.42 5.02
N ALA A 46 10.38 16.48 6.33
CA ALA A 46 9.66 15.40 7.02
C ALA A 46 8.26 15.18 6.43
N ALA A 47 7.52 16.27 6.16
CA ALA A 47 6.22 16.22 5.52
C ALA A 47 6.30 15.64 4.09
N SER A 48 7.29 16.06 3.30
CA SER A 48 7.52 15.54 1.96
C SER A 48 7.82 14.03 1.97
N ARG A 49 8.67 13.57 2.89
CA ARG A 49 8.96 12.12 3.07
C ARG A 49 7.72 11.35 3.49
N ALA A 50 6.92 11.89 4.40
CA ALA A 50 5.66 11.28 4.82
C ALA A 50 4.67 11.15 3.67
N GLN A 51 4.56 12.20 2.84
CA GLN A 51 3.69 12.18 1.66
C GLN A 51 4.17 11.16 0.62
N SER A 52 5.47 11.12 0.31
CA SER A 52 6.02 10.10 -0.60
C SER A 52 5.71 8.69 -0.12
N LYS A 53 5.84 8.44 1.18
CA LYS A 53 5.53 7.12 1.77
C LYS A 53 4.03 6.80 1.70
N ALA A 54 3.17 7.80 1.88
CA ALA A 54 1.72 7.63 1.73
C ALA A 54 1.35 7.28 0.28
N ASP A 55 1.97 7.95 -0.70
CA ASP A 55 1.76 7.68 -2.12
C ASP A 55 2.22 6.25 -2.49
N ASP A 56 3.38 5.81 -1.97
CA ASP A 56 3.86 4.43 -2.18
C ASP A 56 2.93 3.39 -1.56
N LEU A 57 2.42 3.65 -0.35
CA LEU A 57 1.43 2.79 0.28
C LEU A 57 0.14 2.74 -0.55
N GLN A 58 -0.33 3.87 -1.07
CA GLN A 58 -1.52 3.91 -1.93
C GLN A 58 -1.32 3.07 -3.21
N ARG A 59 -0.16 3.17 -3.86
CA ARG A 59 0.19 2.34 -5.02
C ARG A 59 0.19 0.85 -4.65
N SER A 60 0.78 0.49 -3.50
CA SER A 60 0.81 -0.90 -3.04
C SER A 60 -0.59 -1.45 -2.76
N MET A 61 -1.47 -0.66 -2.15
CA MET A 61 -2.86 -1.05 -1.92
C MET A 61 -3.62 -1.28 -3.22
N GLN A 62 -3.44 -0.40 -4.21
CA GLN A 62 -4.04 -0.59 -5.54
C GLN A 62 -3.54 -1.87 -6.21
N HIS A 63 -2.25 -2.18 -6.10
CA HIS A 63 -1.69 -3.43 -6.61
C HIS A 63 -2.31 -4.65 -5.93
N LEU A 64 -2.37 -4.64 -4.59
CA LEU A 64 -2.97 -5.71 -3.81
C LEU A 64 -4.46 -5.91 -4.12
N GLN A 65 -5.21 -4.83 -4.36
CA GLN A 65 -6.61 -4.91 -4.77
C GLN A 65 -6.76 -5.60 -6.13
N ARG A 66 -5.91 -5.25 -7.10
CA ARG A 66 -5.91 -5.91 -8.42
C ARG A 66 -5.54 -7.39 -8.34
N GLU A 67 -4.50 -7.72 -7.57
CA GLU A 67 -4.13 -9.13 -7.33
C GLU A 67 -5.26 -9.92 -6.66
N ASN A 68 -5.92 -9.32 -5.67
CA ASN A 68 -7.00 -9.99 -4.96
C ASN A 68 -8.20 -10.26 -5.90
N GLU A 69 -8.58 -9.27 -6.72
CA GLU A 69 -9.63 -9.45 -7.72
C GLU A 69 -9.25 -10.53 -8.73
N GLN A 70 -8.00 -10.55 -9.21
CA GLN A 70 -7.51 -11.60 -10.10
C GLN A 70 -7.57 -12.98 -9.44
N ARG A 71 -7.16 -13.11 -8.17
CA ARG A 71 -7.28 -14.35 -7.41
C ARG A 71 -8.73 -14.78 -7.28
N ARG A 72 -9.66 -13.86 -6.97
CA ARG A 72 -11.10 -14.14 -6.88
C ARG A 72 -11.64 -14.69 -8.20
N LEU A 73 -11.32 -14.06 -9.33
CA LEU A 73 -11.73 -14.53 -10.65
C LEU A 73 -11.16 -15.92 -10.97
N SER A 74 -9.89 -16.15 -10.65
CA SER A 74 -9.24 -17.44 -10.86
C SER A 74 -9.89 -18.57 -10.03
N GLN A 75 -10.28 -18.29 -8.79
CA GLN A 75 -10.99 -19.24 -7.93
C GLN A 75 -12.37 -19.57 -8.48
N VAL A 76 -13.12 -18.57 -8.95
CA VAL A 76 -14.43 -18.79 -9.58
C VAL A 76 -14.29 -19.68 -10.81
N GLN A 77 -13.27 -19.45 -11.64
CA GLN A 77 -13.03 -20.28 -12.82
C GLN A 77 -12.64 -21.70 -12.44
N ALA A 78 -11.72 -21.88 -11.48
CA ALA A 78 -11.30 -23.20 -10.99
C ALA A 78 -12.48 -24.02 -10.45
N VAL A 79 -13.42 -23.40 -9.74
CA VAL A 79 -14.65 -24.07 -9.27
C VAL A 79 -15.52 -24.51 -10.44
N LYS A 80 -15.68 -23.69 -11.48
CA LYS A 80 -16.44 -24.07 -12.68
C LYS A 80 -15.80 -25.25 -13.41
N ASP A 81 -14.48 -25.21 -13.57
CA ASP A 81 -13.72 -26.26 -14.25
C ASP A 81 -13.82 -27.59 -13.48
N MET A 82 -13.71 -27.54 -12.15
CA MET A 82 -13.88 -28.73 -11.29
C MET A 82 -15.29 -29.30 -11.37
N ARG A 83 -16.33 -28.46 -11.43
CA ARG A 83 -17.73 -28.93 -11.62
C ARG A 83 -17.90 -29.60 -12.98
N LEU A 84 -17.34 -29.02 -14.04
CA LEU A 84 -17.41 -29.59 -15.39
C LEU A 84 -16.64 -30.91 -15.49
N LEU A 85 -15.48 -31.00 -14.85
CA LEU A 85 -14.71 -32.23 -14.73
C LEU A 85 -15.51 -33.31 -13.99
N ALA A 86 -16.10 -32.98 -12.84
CA ALA A 86 -16.93 -33.91 -12.07
C ALA A 86 -18.12 -34.42 -12.90
N ALA A 87 -18.80 -33.54 -13.63
CA ALA A 87 -19.88 -33.93 -14.53
C ALA A 87 -19.40 -34.89 -15.64
N LYS A 88 -18.24 -34.62 -16.27
CA LYS A 88 -17.65 -35.52 -17.27
C LYS A 88 -17.28 -36.89 -16.70
N VAL A 89 -16.78 -36.94 -15.47
CA VAL A 89 -16.46 -38.21 -14.79
C VAL A 89 -17.74 -39.01 -14.54
N LEU A 90 -18.81 -38.36 -14.07
CA LEU A 90 -20.10 -39.01 -13.87
C LEU A 90 -20.69 -39.55 -15.18
N THR A 91 -20.62 -38.79 -16.28
CA THR A 91 -21.12 -39.26 -17.59
C THR A 91 -20.26 -40.37 -18.17
N LEU A 92 -18.93 -40.33 -18.01
CA LEU A 92 -18.04 -41.43 -18.39
C LEU A 92 -18.35 -42.70 -17.60
N HIS A 93 -18.59 -42.59 -16.28
CA HIS A 93 -18.94 -43.73 -15.45
C HIS A 93 -20.31 -44.32 -15.83
N SER A 94 -21.30 -43.47 -16.11
CA SER A 94 -22.61 -43.90 -16.63
C SER A 94 -22.47 -44.62 -17.98
N ASN A 95 -21.73 -44.04 -18.93
CA ASN A 95 -21.49 -44.65 -20.24
C ASN A 95 -20.67 -45.95 -20.16
N ALA A 96 -19.73 -46.06 -19.22
CA ALA A 96 -18.99 -47.28 -18.96
C ALA A 96 -19.92 -48.37 -18.40
N ASN A 97 -20.82 -48.03 -17.49
CA ASN A 97 -21.84 -48.95 -16.98
C ASN A 97 -22.83 -49.38 -18.07
N MET A 98 -23.15 -48.50 -19.03
CA MET A 98 -23.99 -48.85 -20.19
C MET A 98 -23.28 -49.69 -21.25
N ARG A 99 -21.93 -49.72 -21.27
CA ARG A 99 -21.11 -50.48 -22.22
C ARG A 99 -20.61 -51.81 -21.66
N LEU A 100 -21.11 -52.27 -20.52
CA LEU A 100 -20.87 -53.64 -20.07
C LEU A 100 -21.31 -54.61 -21.18
N ASP A 101 -20.37 -55.39 -21.69
CA ASP A 101 -20.65 -56.49 -22.62
C ASP A 101 -21.80 -57.34 -22.05
N PRO A 102 -22.85 -57.68 -22.82
CA PRO A 102 -24.00 -58.46 -22.35
C PRO A 102 -23.64 -59.66 -21.47
N SER A 103 -22.49 -60.30 -21.73
CA SER A 103 -21.93 -61.39 -20.93
C SER A 103 -21.64 -60.96 -19.48
N THR A 104 -21.08 -59.77 -19.29
CA THR A 104 -20.67 -59.20 -18.02
C THR A 104 -21.87 -58.62 -17.27
N ALA A 105 -22.80 -57.97 -17.99
CA ALA A 105 -24.08 -57.52 -17.43
C ALA A 105 -24.89 -58.71 -16.87
N ALA A 106 -24.89 -59.86 -17.55
CA ALA A 106 -25.53 -61.09 -17.07
C ALA A 106 -24.88 -61.65 -15.80
N ILE A 107 -23.56 -61.52 -15.63
CA ILE A 107 -22.85 -61.93 -14.41
C ILE A 107 -23.25 -61.05 -13.22
N PHE A 108 -23.37 -59.74 -13.41
CA PHE A 108 -23.80 -58.81 -12.34
C PHE A 108 -25.30 -58.96 -11.99
N ALA A 109 -26.15 -59.25 -12.98
CA ALA A 109 -27.57 -59.56 -12.75
C ALA A 109 -27.75 -60.86 -11.93
N ARG A 110 -27.00 -61.93 -12.25
CA ARG A 110 -27.02 -63.17 -11.45
C ARG A 110 -26.49 -63.00 -10.02
N ARG A 111 -25.59 -62.04 -9.80
CA ARG A 111 -25.08 -61.65 -8.47
C ARG A 111 -25.95 -60.64 -7.73
N GLY A 112 -27.09 -60.22 -8.31
CA GLY A 112 -28.09 -59.37 -7.65
C GLY A 112 -27.72 -57.88 -7.56
N TRP A 113 -26.79 -57.39 -8.38
CA TRP A 113 -26.25 -56.02 -8.28
C TRP A 113 -26.86 -55.00 -9.26
N ASN A 114 -27.96 -55.31 -9.94
CA ASN A 114 -28.64 -54.38 -10.84
C ASN A 114 -30.17 -54.54 -10.77
N THR A 115 -30.84 -53.72 -9.96
CA THR A 115 -32.32 -53.74 -9.80
C THR A 115 -32.99 -52.41 -10.17
N GLU A 116 -32.41 -51.61 -11.07
CA GLU A 116 -33.09 -50.37 -11.53
C GLU A 116 -33.24 -50.23 -13.05
N MET A 117 -32.62 -51.08 -13.88
CA MET A 117 -32.80 -51.06 -15.34
C MET A 117 -34.03 -51.86 -15.83
N GLY A 118 -35.11 -51.92 -15.04
CA GLY A 118 -36.22 -52.85 -15.28
C GLY A 118 -37.61 -52.31 -14.94
N LYS A 119 -37.88 -51.03 -15.20
CA LYS A 119 -39.26 -50.51 -15.24
C LYS A 119 -39.43 -49.62 -16.48
N SER A 120 -40.04 -50.20 -17.51
CA SER A 120 -40.88 -49.49 -18.48
C SER A 120 -42.33 -49.76 -18.14
#